data_AF-A0AAQ3K8J5-F1
#
_entry.id   AF-A0AAQ3K8J5-F1
#
_cell.length_a   1.000
_cell.length_b   1.000
_cell.length_c   1.000
_cell.angle_alpha   90.00
_cell.angle_beta   90.00
_cell.angle_gamma   90.00
#
_symmetry.space_group_name_H-M   'P 1'
#
loop_
_entity.id
_entity.type
_entity.pdbx_description
1 polymer ?
#
loop_
_entity_poly.entity_id
_entity_poly.type
_entity_poly.pdbx_seq_one_letter_code
_entity_poly.pdbx_strand_id
1 'polypeptide(L)'
;MGLNASKRVETALTSSPEFDAVCEAEFERCLAEAQHAFPGVRRYQLVDAAASLHASLSGAIPLVRRWVPDPPARAQVDAAFRRAIPSSTEDLDPAEFRAFAADLFRDAVLAGAGRAVLRRVPIGVAGISGLGLVTRAGTQVVASVVGVYAVGVATGVYLSLS
;
A
#
# COMPACT_ATOMS: atom_id res chain seq x y z
N MET A 1 14.98 11.04 -14.05
CA MET A 1 14.86 9.57 -13.97
C MET A 1 14.14 9.20 -12.66
N GLY A 2 12.82 9.39 -12.59
CA GLY A 2 12.01 8.99 -11.44
C GLY A 2 11.22 7.75 -11.81
N LEU A 3 11.72 6.56 -11.46
CA LEU A 3 10.94 5.34 -11.58
C LEU A 3 9.76 5.47 -10.61
N ASN A 4 8.56 5.61 -11.17
CA ASN A 4 7.29 5.82 -10.48
C ASN A 4 7.19 4.88 -9.25
N ALA A 5 7.09 5.42 -8.04
CA ALA A 5 7.04 4.63 -6.80
C ALA A 5 5.94 3.55 -6.86
N SER A 6 4.82 3.89 -7.52
CA SER A 6 3.73 2.96 -7.82
C SER A 6 4.21 1.73 -8.58
N LYS A 7 4.99 1.91 -9.65
CA LYS A 7 5.53 0.81 -10.46
C LYS A 7 6.52 -0.05 -9.68
N ARG A 8 7.34 0.56 -8.81
CA ARG A 8 8.29 -0.19 -7.96
C ARG A 8 7.58 -1.10 -6.97
N VAL A 9 6.54 -0.60 -6.31
CA VAL A 9 5.71 -1.40 -5.41
C VAL A 9 4.99 -2.51 -6.17
N GLU A 10 4.40 -2.18 -7.32
CA GLU A 10 3.71 -3.16 -8.16
C GLU A 10 4.66 -4.27 -8.61
N THR A 11 5.83 -3.93 -9.15
CA THR A 11 6.85 -4.91 -9.54
C THR A 11 7.29 -5.76 -8.35
N ALA A 12 7.53 -5.17 -7.17
CA ALA A 12 7.95 -5.91 -5.98
C ALA A 12 6.88 -6.91 -5.49
N LEU A 13 5.60 -6.57 -5.60
CA LEU A 13 4.49 -7.46 -5.29
C LEU A 13 4.36 -8.57 -6.34
N THR A 14 4.33 -8.22 -7.63
CA THR A 14 4.12 -9.21 -8.70
C THR A 14 5.32 -10.12 -8.96
N SER A 15 6.53 -9.73 -8.54
CA SER A 15 7.72 -10.58 -8.65
C SER A 15 7.87 -11.59 -7.51
N SER A 16 7.07 -11.45 -6.44
CA SER A 16 7.15 -12.32 -5.27
C SER A 16 6.30 -13.58 -5.49
N PRO A 17 6.91 -14.79 -5.48
CA PRO A 17 6.13 -16.03 -5.58
C PRO A 17 5.21 -16.23 -4.37
N GLU A 18 5.55 -15.64 -3.22
CA GLU A 18 4.70 -15.66 -2.03
C GLU A 18 3.41 -14.88 -2.25
N PHE A 19 3.46 -13.76 -2.96
CA PHE A 19 2.26 -12.99 -3.32
C PHE A 19 1.30 -13.84 -4.16
N ASP A 20 1.84 -14.54 -5.15
CA ASP A 20 1.06 -15.38 -6.05
C ASP A 20 0.43 -16.55 -5.32
N ALA A 21 1.21 -17.24 -4.47
CA ALA A 21 0.72 -18.35 -3.68
C ALA A 21 -0.38 -17.93 -2.69
N VAL A 22 -0.25 -16.76 -2.07
CA VAL A 22 -1.27 -16.22 -1.16
C VAL A 22 -2.54 -15.81 -1.92
N CYS A 23 -2.41 -15.19 -3.10
CA CYS A 23 -3.58 -14.84 -3.92
C CYS A 23 -4.34 -16.09 -4.37
N GLU A 24 -3.63 -17.13 -4.82
CA GLU A 24 -4.22 -18.39 -5.25
C GLU A 24 -4.95 -19.09 -4.08
N ALA A 25 -4.30 -19.18 -2.92
CA ALA A 25 -4.89 -19.81 -1.74
C ALA A 25 -6.15 -19.07 -1.25
N GLU A 26 -6.15 -17.74 -1.31
CA GLU A 26 -7.31 -16.93 -0.93
C GLU A 26 -8.44 -17.02 -1.96
N PHE A 27 -8.11 -17.12 -3.25
CA PHE A 27 -9.08 -17.36 -4.31
C PHE A 27 -9.81 -18.69 -4.11
N GLU A 28 -9.05 -19.77 -3.91
CA GLU A 28 -9.59 -21.11 -3.61
C GLU A 28 -10.42 -21.13 -2.33
N ARG A 29 -9.99 -20.40 -1.28
CA ARG A 29 -10.77 -20.25 -0.05
C ARG A 29 -12.12 -19.58 -0.31
N CYS A 30 -12.15 -18.51 -1.11
CA CYS A 30 -13.39 -17.80 -1.45
C CYS A 30 -14.35 -18.68 -2.28
N LEU A 31 -13.83 -19.50 -3.19
CA LEU A 31 -14.62 -20.48 -3.94
C LEU A 31 -15.18 -21.57 -3.04
N ALA A 32 -14.37 -22.11 -2.12
CA ALA A 32 -14.79 -23.11 -1.15
C ALA A 32 -15.89 -22.58 -0.22
N GLU A 33 -15.76 -21.33 0.24
CA GLU A 33 -16.77 -20.65 1.06
C GLU A 33 -18.09 -20.44 0.30
N ALA A 34 -18.01 -20.12 -0.99
CA ALA A 34 -19.16 -20.08 -1.88
C ALA A 34 -19.69 -21.46 -2.29
N GLN A 35 -19.12 -22.56 -1.78
CA GLN A 35 -19.42 -23.94 -2.18
C GLN A 35 -19.34 -24.15 -3.70
N HIS A 36 -18.45 -23.41 -4.38
CA HIS A 36 -18.34 -23.39 -5.83
C HIS A 36 -19.67 -23.07 -6.55
N ALA A 37 -20.58 -22.35 -5.88
CA ALA A 37 -21.84 -21.90 -6.47
C ALA A 37 -21.63 -20.89 -7.60
N PHE A 38 -20.45 -20.27 -7.65
CA PHE A 38 -20.05 -19.28 -8.65
C PHE A 38 -18.70 -19.63 -9.26
N PRO A 39 -18.44 -19.24 -10.52
CA PRO A 39 -17.18 -19.52 -11.20
C PRO A 39 -16.01 -18.62 -10.73
N GLY A 40 -16.28 -17.60 -9.90
CA GLY A 40 -15.28 -16.63 -9.46
C GLY A 40 -15.65 -15.94 -8.15
N VAL A 41 -14.78 -15.03 -7.70
CA VAL A 41 -14.94 -14.31 -6.42
C VAL A 41 -15.90 -13.15 -6.57
N ARG A 42 -16.93 -13.12 -5.72
CA ARG A 42 -18.00 -12.11 -5.78
C ARG A 42 -17.60 -10.84 -5.03
N ARG A 43 -18.16 -9.70 -5.47
CA ARG A 43 -17.96 -8.39 -4.82
C ARG A 43 -18.18 -8.40 -3.29
N TYR A 44 -19.21 -9.11 -2.81
CA TYR A 44 -19.53 -9.13 -1.39
C TYR A 44 -18.44 -9.80 -0.54
N GLN A 45 -17.67 -10.73 -1.11
CA GLN A 45 -16.59 -11.45 -0.45
C GLN A 45 -15.30 -10.62 -0.36
N LEU A 46 -15.15 -9.57 -1.18
CA LEU A 46 -13.89 -8.86 -1.34
C LEU A 46 -13.38 -8.15 -0.09
N VAL A 47 -14.28 -7.72 0.80
CA VAL A 47 -13.87 -7.05 2.04
C VAL A 47 -13.22 -8.08 2.98
N ASP A 48 -13.84 -9.25 3.13
CA ASP A 48 -13.33 -10.32 3.97
C ASP A 48 -12.07 -10.96 3.35
N ALA A 49 -12.07 -11.14 2.03
CA ALA A 49 -10.91 -11.60 1.27
C ALA A 49 -9.73 -10.62 1.41
N ALA A 50 -9.96 -9.30 1.34
CA ALA A 50 -8.91 -8.30 1.53
C ALA A 50 -8.32 -8.33 2.94
N ALA A 51 -9.14 -8.57 3.97
CA ALA A 51 -8.67 -8.72 5.34
C ALA A 51 -7.82 -9.99 5.53
N SER A 52 -8.25 -11.12 4.96
CA SER A 52 -7.49 -12.38 5.00
C SER A 52 -6.18 -12.28 4.22
N LEU A 53 -6.22 -11.71 3.00
CA LEU A 53 -5.04 -11.38 2.20
C LEU A 53 -4.07 -10.51 2.99
N HIS A 54 -4.56 -9.49 3.70
CA HIS A 54 -3.70 -8.63 4.51
C HIS A 54 -2.99 -9.38 5.63
N ALA A 55 -3.69 -10.27 6.33
CA ALA A 55 -3.10 -11.09 7.39
C ALA A 55 -1.97 -11.99 6.83
N SER A 56 -2.26 -12.70 5.73
CA SER A 56 -1.31 -13.60 5.07
C SER A 56 -0.11 -12.86 4.48
N LEU A 57 -0.34 -11.76 3.76
CA LEU A 57 0.71 -10.96 3.14
C LEU A 57 1.54 -10.17 4.16
N SER A 58 0.96 -9.79 5.30
CA SER A 58 1.73 -9.17 6.40
C SER A 58 2.71 -10.15 7.04
N GLY A 59 2.40 -11.46 7.02
CA GLY A 59 3.32 -12.51 7.45
C GLY A 59 4.42 -12.79 6.42
N ALA A 60 4.07 -12.82 5.13
CA ALA A 60 4.98 -13.22 4.05
C ALA A 60 5.84 -12.08 3.49
N ILE A 61 5.27 -10.88 3.33
CA ILE A 61 5.90 -9.77 2.60
C ILE A 61 6.23 -8.61 3.56
N PRO A 62 7.53 -8.33 3.81
CA PRO A 62 7.95 -7.25 4.69
C PRO A 62 7.45 -5.86 4.27
N LEU A 63 7.25 -5.65 2.95
CA LEU A 63 6.73 -4.41 2.39
C LEU A 63 5.31 -4.13 2.90
N VAL A 64 4.42 -5.13 2.84
CA VAL A 64 3.03 -5.01 3.32
C VAL A 64 3.03 -4.77 4.82
N ARG A 65 3.79 -5.57 5.59
CA ARG A 65 3.92 -5.43 7.05
C ARG A 65 4.36 -4.03 7.48
N ARG A 66 5.26 -3.41 6.72
CA ARG A 66 5.85 -2.11 7.07
C ARG A 66 4.93 -0.94 6.75
N TRP A 67 4.21 -1.00 5.62
CA TRP A 67 3.46 0.13 5.09
C TRP A 67 1.95 0.02 5.28
N VAL A 68 1.43 -1.19 5.51
CA VAL A 68 0.01 -1.47 5.68
C VAL A 68 -0.20 -2.10 7.06
N PRO A 69 -0.24 -1.29 8.14
CA PRO A 69 -0.41 -1.82 9.51
C PRO A 69 -1.84 -2.30 9.78
N ASP A 70 -2.82 -1.71 9.10
CA ASP A 70 -4.25 -2.01 9.24
C ASP A 70 -4.78 -2.62 7.94
N PRO A 71 -5.82 -3.48 7.99
CA PRO A 71 -6.40 -4.07 6.79
C PRO A 71 -7.00 -2.98 5.87
N PRO A 72 -7.04 -3.22 4.54
CA PRO A 72 -7.55 -2.25 3.58
C PRO A 72 -8.99 -1.85 3.88
N ALA A 73 -9.28 -0.55 3.87
CA ALA A 73 -10.63 -0.06 4.14
C ALA A 73 -11.59 -0.41 2.98
N ARG A 74 -12.88 -0.57 3.28
CA ARG A 74 -13.92 -0.87 2.26
C ARG A 74 -13.88 0.08 1.05
N ALA A 75 -13.63 1.37 1.29
CA ALA A 75 -13.51 2.36 0.21
C ALA A 75 -12.32 2.08 -0.73
N GLN A 76 -11.21 1.54 -0.22
CA GLN A 76 -10.05 1.13 -1.02
C GLN A 76 -10.34 -0.14 -1.82
N VAL A 77 -10.99 -1.12 -1.18
CA VAL A 77 -11.47 -2.35 -1.83
C VAL A 77 -12.42 -2.02 -2.98
N ASP A 78 -13.42 -1.17 -2.76
CA ASP A 78 -14.36 -0.73 -3.80
C ASP A 78 -13.69 0.08 -4.93
N ALA A 79 -12.63 0.84 -4.62
CA ALA A 79 -11.86 1.59 -5.62
C ALA A 79 -10.93 0.68 -6.44
N ALA A 80 -10.33 -0.34 -5.83
CA ALA A 80 -9.54 -1.35 -6.53
C ALA A 80 -10.45 -2.22 -7.41
N PHE A 81 -11.58 -2.68 -6.88
CA PHE A 81 -12.57 -3.46 -7.63
C PHE A 81 -13.06 -2.72 -8.88
N ARG A 82 -13.42 -1.44 -8.76
CA ARG A 82 -13.83 -0.61 -9.90
C ARG A 82 -12.76 -0.45 -11.00
N ARG A 83 -11.47 -0.63 -10.67
CA ARG A 83 -10.37 -0.58 -11.63
C ARG A 83 -10.06 -1.95 -12.24
N ALA A 84 -10.23 -3.00 -11.45
CA ALA A 84 -9.98 -4.37 -11.87
C ALA A 84 -11.05 -4.94 -12.81
N ILE A 85 -12.24 -4.32 -12.90
CA ILE A 85 -13.33 -4.78 -13.77
C ILE A 85 -13.31 -4.06 -15.12
N PRO A 86 -12.91 -4.72 -16.22
CA PRO A 86 -13.05 -4.19 -17.57
C PRO A 86 -14.45 -4.44 -18.19
N SER A 87 -15.29 -5.32 -17.65
CA SER A 87 -16.59 -5.69 -18.23
C SER A 87 -17.61 -6.15 -17.17
N SER A 88 -18.90 -6.09 -17.47
CA SER A 88 -20.08 -6.21 -16.57
C SER A 88 -20.25 -7.51 -15.75
N THR A 89 -19.18 -8.27 -15.51
CA THR A 89 -19.18 -9.52 -14.73
C THR A 89 -19.05 -9.19 -13.25
N GLU A 90 -19.91 -9.78 -12.42
CA GLU A 90 -19.91 -9.60 -10.95
C GLU A 90 -18.86 -10.45 -10.21
N ASP A 91 -18.20 -11.34 -10.95
CA ASP A 91 -17.26 -12.35 -10.48
C ASP A 91 -15.87 -12.06 -11.04
N LEU A 92 -14.85 -12.05 -10.18
CA LEU A 92 -13.45 -11.97 -10.61
C LEU A 92 -12.93 -13.38 -10.89
N ASP A 93 -12.32 -13.56 -12.06
CA ASP A 93 -11.51 -14.75 -12.35
C ASP A 93 -10.17 -14.73 -11.55
N PRO A 94 -9.36 -15.81 -11.57
CA PRO A 94 -8.11 -15.85 -10.80
C PRO A 94 -7.12 -14.75 -11.19
N ALA A 95 -7.04 -14.40 -12.47
CA ALA A 95 -6.12 -13.38 -12.98
C ALA A 95 -6.57 -11.97 -12.60
N GLU A 96 -7.88 -11.71 -12.69
CA GLU A 96 -8.53 -10.48 -12.27
C GLU A 96 -8.46 -10.30 -10.75
N PHE A 97 -8.64 -11.37 -9.97
CA PHE A 97 -8.48 -11.35 -8.51
C PHE A 97 -7.05 -11.01 -8.10
N ARG A 98 -6.05 -11.58 -8.79
CA ARG A 98 -4.64 -11.27 -8.57
C ARG A 98 -4.32 -9.82 -8.96
N ALA A 99 -4.82 -9.34 -10.09
CA ALA A 99 -4.65 -7.95 -10.51
C ALA A 99 -5.30 -6.98 -9.53
N PHE A 100 -6.51 -7.31 -9.05
CA PHE A 100 -7.22 -6.59 -8.00
C PHE A 100 -6.38 -6.53 -6.71
N ALA A 101 -5.83 -7.65 -6.26
CA ALA A 101 -4.99 -7.70 -5.07
C ALA A 101 -3.72 -6.84 -5.24
N ALA A 102 -3.06 -6.92 -6.40
CA ALA A 102 -1.87 -6.14 -6.69
C ALA A 102 -2.17 -4.63 -6.65
N ASP A 103 -3.27 -4.20 -7.28
CA ASP A 103 -3.74 -2.81 -7.25
C ASP A 103 -4.11 -2.34 -5.85
N LEU A 104 -4.83 -3.17 -5.09
CA LEU A 104 -5.25 -2.86 -3.72
C LEU A 104 -4.04 -2.65 -2.80
N PHE A 105 -3.10 -3.59 -2.80
CA PHE A 105 -1.93 -3.53 -1.93
C PHE A 105 -0.91 -2.48 -2.39
N ARG A 106 -0.80 -2.23 -3.69
CA ARG A 106 -0.02 -1.09 -4.22
C ARG A 106 -0.52 0.22 -3.64
N ASP A 107 -1.82 0.46 -3.76
CA ASP A 107 -2.43 1.70 -3.27
C ASP A 107 -2.39 1.81 -1.75
N ALA A 108 -2.59 0.69 -1.03
CA ALA A 108 -2.48 0.65 0.42
C ALA A 108 -1.05 0.97 0.90
N VAL A 109 -0.03 0.39 0.26
CA VAL A 109 1.38 0.65 0.56
C VAL A 109 1.73 2.13 0.28
N LEU A 110 1.27 2.69 -0.84
CA LEU A 110 1.50 4.10 -1.17
C LEU A 110 0.80 5.04 -0.18
N ALA A 111 -0.45 4.73 0.21
CA ALA A 111 -1.17 5.50 1.21
C ALA A 111 -0.47 5.44 2.58
N GLY A 112 0.02 4.27 2.97
CA GLY A 112 0.82 4.06 4.18
C GLY A 112 2.14 4.83 4.17
N ALA A 113 2.85 4.81 3.05
CA ALA A 113 4.07 5.58 2.84
C ALA A 113 3.80 7.10 2.92
N GLY A 114 2.74 7.58 2.28
CA GLY A 114 2.31 8.98 2.38
C GLY A 114 2.00 9.38 3.82
N ARG A 115 1.27 8.55 4.57
CA ARG A 115 0.98 8.78 5.99
C ARG A 115 2.25 8.83 6.84
N ALA A 116 3.24 7.99 6.54
CA ALA A 116 4.53 8.00 7.23
C ALA A 116 5.31 9.30 6.96
N VAL A 117 5.28 9.82 5.73
CA VAL A 117 5.87 11.14 5.42
C VAL A 117 5.17 12.24 6.20
N LEU A 118 3.83 12.27 6.18
CA LEU A 118 3.03 13.25 6.91
C LEU A 118 3.27 13.22 8.42
N ARG A 119 3.59 12.05 8.99
CA ARG A 119 3.93 11.92 10.42
C ARG A 119 5.36 12.34 10.73
N ARG A 120 6.34 11.96 9.89
CA ARG A 120 7.78 12.14 10.17
C ARG A 120 8.26 13.56 9.92
N VAL A 121 7.73 14.24 8.90
CA VAL A 121 8.10 15.62 8.56
C VAL A 121 7.89 16.57 9.75
N PRO A 122 6.69 16.70 10.35
CA PRO A 122 6.46 17.65 11.45
C PRO A 122 7.28 17.34 12.70
N ILE A 123 7.55 16.06 13.01
CA ILE A 123 8.39 15.66 14.14
C ILE A 123 9.82 16.21 13.96
N GLY A 124 10.39 16.06 12.75
CA GLY A 124 11.71 16.60 12.47
C GLY A 124 11.75 18.12 12.38
N VAL A 125 10.70 18.75 11.82
CA VAL A 125 10.57 20.22 11.81
C VAL A 125 10.59 20.78 13.23
N ALA A 126 9.83 20.19 14.16
CA ALA A 126 9.81 20.63 15.55
C ALA A 126 11.22 20.59 16.19
N GLY A 127 11.99 19.54 15.91
CA GLY A 127 13.38 19.42 16.37
C GLY A 127 14.31 20.49 15.77
N ILE A 128 14.24 20.71 14.45
CA ILE A 128 15.06 21.71 13.75
C ILE A 128 14.71 23.13 14.20
N SER A 129 13.42 23.45 14.30
CA SER A 129 12.95 24.75 14.76
C SER A 129 13.34 25.00 16.22
N GLY A 130 13.22 24.00 17.09
CA GLY A 130 13.67 24.09 18.48
C GLY A 130 15.17 24.40 18.59
N LEU A 131 16.00 23.71 17.80
CA LEU A 131 17.44 23.97 17.75
C LEU A 131 17.76 25.38 17.21
N GLY A 132 17.06 25.81 16.17
CA GLY A 132 17.23 27.14 15.55
C GLY A 132 16.86 28.28 16.50
N LEU A 133 15.86 28.09 17.37
CA LEU A 133 15.52 29.04 18.43
C LEU A 133 16.62 29.12 19.50
N VAL A 134 17.19 27.98 19.91
CA VAL A 134 18.30 27.94 20.88
C VAL A 134 19.56 28.61 20.33
N THR A 135 19.88 28.39 19.05
CA THR A 135 21.08 28.96 18.42
C THR A 135 20.86 30.36 17.86
N ARG A 136 19.65 30.94 17.99
CA ARG A 136 19.24 32.22 17.37
C ARG A 136 19.53 32.27 15.87
N ALA A 137 19.36 31.14 15.18
CA ALA A 137 19.51 31.09 13.73
C ALA A 137 18.42 31.91 13.03
N GLY A 138 18.77 32.59 11.93
CA GLY A 138 17.81 33.36 11.14
C GLY A 138 16.71 32.47 10.54
N THR A 139 15.49 33.00 10.47
CA THR A 139 14.29 32.27 9.99
C THR A 139 14.46 31.69 8.60
N GLN A 140 15.19 32.36 7.70
CA GLN A 140 15.50 31.84 6.36
C GLN A 140 16.39 30.59 6.38
N VAL A 141 17.35 30.53 7.31
CA VAL A 141 18.25 29.37 7.46
C VAL A 141 17.46 28.17 7.98
N VAL A 142 16.63 28.37 9.00
CA VAL A 142 15.76 27.32 9.55
C VAL A 142 14.79 26.79 8.49
N ALA A 143 14.16 27.68 7.71
CA ALA A 143 13.23 27.28 6.65
C ALA A 143 13.93 26.44 5.56
N SER A 144 15.14 26.82 5.15
CA SER A 144 15.93 26.06 4.17
C SER A 144 16.26 24.65 4.67
N VAL A 145 16.75 24.53 5.91
CA VAL A 145 17.08 23.22 6.52
C VAL A 145 15.84 22.33 6.66
N VAL A 146 14.70 22.91 7.04
CA VAL A 146 13.41 22.20 7.09
C VAL A 146 13.02 21.70 5.70
N GLY A 147 13.19 22.52 4.65
CA GLY A 147 12.93 22.13 3.27
C GLY A 147 13.79 20.93 2.83
N VAL A 148 15.11 20.99 3.07
CA VAL A 148 16.03 19.89 2.74
C VAL A 148 15.70 18.62 3.51
N TYR A 149 15.38 18.73 4.80
CA TYR A 149 14.97 17.61 5.64
C TYR A 149 13.69 16.95 5.12
N ALA A 150 12.66 17.74 4.79
CA ALA A 150 11.39 17.24 4.29
C ALA A 150 11.58 16.47 2.96
N VAL A 151 12.38 17.02 2.04
CA VAL A 151 12.74 16.34 0.79
C VAL A 151 13.50 15.05 1.05
N GLY A 152 14.47 15.06 1.98
CA GLY A 152 15.24 13.87 2.36
C GLY A 152 14.36 12.77 2.96
N VAL A 153 13.43 13.11 3.85
CA VAL A 153 12.47 12.16 4.46
C VAL A 153 11.55 11.56 3.39
N ALA A 154 10.97 12.40 2.53
CA ALA A 154 10.12 11.93 1.44
C ALA A 154 10.90 10.98 0.53
N THR A 155 12.10 11.38 0.09
CA THR A 155 12.96 10.57 -0.78
C THR A 155 13.32 9.24 -0.12
N GLY A 156 13.72 9.24 1.16
CA GLY A 156 14.05 8.01 1.89
C GLY A 156 12.87 7.05 2.03
N VAL A 157 11.67 7.57 2.30
CA VAL A 157 10.44 6.76 2.37
C VAL A 157 10.14 6.11 1.02
N TYR A 158 10.11 6.88 -0.08
CA TYR A 158 9.82 6.34 -1.41
C TYR A 158 10.94 5.45 -1.95
N LEU A 159 12.20 5.66 -1.56
CA LEU A 159 13.29 4.73 -1.88
C LEU A 159 13.14 3.39 -1.17
N SER A 160 12.56 3.36 0.04
CA SER A 160 12.33 2.13 0.80
C SER A 160 11.07 1.34 0.42
N LEU A 161 10.49 1.65 -0.75
CA LEU A 161 9.35 0.94 -1.35
C LEU A 161 9.75 -0.17 -2.33
N SER A 162 11.05 -0.48 -2.45
CA SER A 162 11.55 -1.66 -3.18
C SER A 162 12.23 -2.62 -2.24
#